data_AF-N9LQE1-F1
#
_entry.id   AF-N9LQE1-F1
#
_cell.length_a   1.000
_cell.length_b   1.000
_cell.length_c   1.000
_cell.angle_alpha   90.00
_cell.angle_beta   90.00
_cell.angle_gamma   90.00
#
_symmetry.space_group_name_H-M   'P 1'
#
loop_
_entity.id
_entity.type
_entity.pdbx_description
1 polymer ?
#
loop_
_entity_poly.entity_id
_entity_poly.type
_entity_poly.pdbx_seq_one_letter_code
_entity_poly.pdbx_strand_id
1 'polypeptide(L)'
;MSQIQIISKESHQTLVNTTGKTATLPSEPSVVLIKVSASDISVVKRDGVNAVVVLKNGETIVIHNFFNNSDVADNSLVLQGEDNQLVWAHFKDAESDADADADADADADSDDDDHEGAVFLEETPALVPEAAAAPVEAATLQPIQAVEPLLYAGETSNGFSPWLWALPILAIGGIAAGSSGGGGGGGGNNNADTTPPNTDAVKFNINPVTADNVLNAAESAGNVTLTGTLTGIPADAATTVVTVVVNGVTYTAIVDTVAGTWSVSVPGSGLVADGDKTIDANVKFTDAAGNSSNVTDTQVYTVDVTAPNAPDIHPINATDPITGTAEPGSTVTVTFPNGSTVQVPTDPTTGVWTTPNPGNLPNGGTVTAVATDPAGNPSLPGSEVIDSLPPNPAGAVINIDAVTADNVINATEGAGNVTIT
;
A
#
# COMPACT_ATOMS: atom_id res chain seq x y z
N MET A 1 35.91 -13.07 -8.50
CA MET A 1 36.00 -13.51 -7.09
C MET A 1 35.08 -12.62 -6.29
N SER A 2 34.17 -13.19 -5.52
CA SER A 2 33.22 -12.43 -4.73
C SER A 2 33.91 -11.76 -3.54
N GLN A 3 33.47 -10.54 -3.20
CA GLN A 3 33.82 -9.89 -1.94
C GLN A 3 32.79 -10.30 -0.90
N ILE A 4 33.24 -10.71 0.29
CA ILE A 4 32.41 -11.09 1.43
C ILE A 4 32.79 -10.18 2.60
N GLN A 5 31.79 -9.53 3.18
CA GLN A 5 31.93 -8.69 4.36
C GLN A 5 31.01 -9.22 5.47
N ILE A 6 31.51 -9.32 6.69
CA ILE A 6 30.75 -9.70 7.88
C ILE A 6 30.76 -8.49 8.82
N ILE A 7 29.57 -8.06 9.24
CA ILE A 7 29.34 -6.88 10.06
C ILE A 7 28.61 -7.32 11.33
N SER A 8 29.13 -6.94 12.49
CA SER A 8 28.49 -7.20 13.79
C SER A 8 27.17 -6.46 13.89
N LYS A 9 26.07 -7.15 14.24
CA LYS A 9 24.79 -6.49 14.60
C LYS A 9 24.91 -5.73 15.92
N GLU A 10 25.82 -6.11 16.81
CA GLU A 10 26.01 -5.46 18.11
C GLU A 10 26.96 -4.26 18.05
N SER A 11 28.17 -4.46 17.51
CA SER A 11 29.24 -3.44 17.54
C SER A 11 29.31 -2.56 16.29
N HIS A 12 28.55 -2.91 15.24
CA HIS A 12 28.52 -2.26 13.93
C HIS A 12 29.87 -2.26 13.18
N GLN A 13 30.88 -2.94 13.72
CA GLN A 13 32.18 -3.05 13.07
C GLN A 13 32.16 -4.13 12.00
N THR A 14 32.94 -3.92 10.95
CA THR A 14 33.27 -4.96 9.99
C THR A 14 34.25 -5.94 10.65
N LEU A 15 33.74 -7.12 11.00
CA LEU A 15 34.49 -8.21 11.64
C LEU A 15 35.40 -8.92 10.64
N VAL A 16 34.91 -9.10 9.41
CA VAL A 16 35.64 -9.75 8.31
C VAL A 16 35.38 -8.99 7.02
N ASN A 17 36.42 -8.77 6.21
CA ASN A 17 36.32 -8.32 4.83
C ASN A 17 37.32 -9.13 4.01
N THR A 18 36.83 -9.98 3.12
CA THR A 18 37.65 -10.96 2.40
C THR A 18 37.20 -11.08 0.95
N THR A 19 38.12 -11.50 0.08
CA THR A 19 37.86 -11.80 -1.33
C THR A 19 38.06 -13.29 -1.53
N GLY A 20 37.00 -14.03 -1.83
CA GLY A 20 37.05 -15.49 -1.87
C GLY A 20 35.69 -16.15 -2.03
N LYS A 21 35.67 -17.46 -1.79
CA LYS A 21 34.47 -18.32 -1.87
C LYS A 21 34.01 -18.84 -0.52
N THR A 22 34.72 -18.51 0.56
CA THR A 22 34.42 -18.98 1.90
C THR A 22 34.64 -17.87 2.91
N ALA A 23 33.78 -17.84 3.93
CA ALA A 23 33.96 -17.06 5.14
C ALA A 23 33.38 -17.83 6.32
N THR A 24 33.86 -17.55 7.53
CA THR A 24 33.36 -18.17 8.77
C THR A 24 32.83 -17.08 9.68
N LEU A 25 31.61 -17.26 10.16
CA LEU A 25 31.01 -16.35 11.12
C LEU A 25 31.64 -16.50 12.52
N PRO A 26 31.82 -15.38 13.25
CA PRO A 26 32.11 -15.41 14.67
C PRO A 26 30.88 -15.85 15.47
N SER A 27 31.02 -15.99 16.79
CA SER A 27 29.93 -16.40 17.69
C SER A 27 29.03 -15.24 18.12
N GLU A 28 28.85 -14.22 17.29
CA GLU A 28 28.03 -13.03 17.56
C GLU A 28 27.08 -12.73 16.39
N PRO A 29 25.86 -12.22 16.62
CA PRO A 29 24.88 -11.98 15.57
C PRO A 29 25.42 -11.01 14.51
N SER A 30 25.35 -11.39 13.24
CA SER A 30 26.05 -10.71 12.16
C SER A 30 25.24 -10.58 10.88
N VAL A 31 25.49 -9.52 10.12
CA VAL A 31 25.06 -9.36 8.73
C VAL A 31 26.20 -9.78 7.81
N VAL A 32 25.93 -10.68 6.88
CA VAL A 32 26.86 -11.15 5.86
C VAL A 32 26.48 -10.51 4.53
N LEU A 33 27.33 -9.64 4.00
CA LEU A 33 27.18 -8.98 2.71
C LEU A 33 28.07 -9.66 1.67
N ILE A 34 27.49 -10.19 0.59
CA ILE A 34 28.23 -10.79 -0.53
C ILE A 34 28.02 -9.94 -1.78
N LYS A 35 29.10 -9.44 -2.39
CA LYS A 35 29.03 -8.78 -3.70
C LYS A 35 28.87 -9.83 -4.81
N VAL A 36 27.62 -10.05 -5.18
CA VAL A 36 27.17 -10.84 -6.32
C VAL A 36 25.74 -10.42 -6.68
N SER A 37 25.48 -10.19 -7.96
CA SER A 37 24.15 -9.85 -8.46
C SER A 37 23.21 -11.04 -8.29
N ALA A 38 21.98 -10.82 -7.78
CA ALA A 38 21.00 -11.89 -7.64
C ALA A 38 20.61 -12.53 -8.99
N SER A 39 20.78 -11.81 -10.10
CA SER A 39 20.69 -12.33 -11.47
C SER A 39 21.64 -13.50 -11.76
N ASP A 40 22.76 -13.58 -11.05
CA ASP A 40 23.84 -14.54 -11.30
C ASP A 40 23.76 -15.74 -10.34
N ILE A 41 22.82 -15.72 -9.40
CA ILE A 41 22.56 -16.78 -8.44
C ILE A 41 21.62 -17.82 -9.05
N SER A 42 21.95 -19.09 -8.87
CA SER A 42 21.11 -20.23 -9.22
C SER A 42 20.20 -20.63 -8.05
N VAL A 43 20.76 -20.73 -6.84
CA VAL A 43 20.02 -21.04 -5.61
C VAL A 43 20.84 -20.60 -4.39
N VAL A 44 20.16 -20.14 -3.34
CA VAL A 44 20.73 -20.05 -1.99
C VAL A 44 20.06 -21.12 -1.15
N LYS A 45 20.84 -21.91 -0.41
CA LYS A 45 20.33 -23.05 0.36
C LYS A 45 21.06 -23.23 1.69
N ARG A 46 20.41 -23.92 2.62
CA ARG A 46 21.03 -24.42 3.85
C ARG A 46 21.85 -25.69 3.58
N ASP A 47 22.99 -25.83 4.26
CA ASP A 47 23.82 -27.03 4.27
C ASP A 47 24.36 -27.27 5.69
N GLY A 48 23.54 -27.94 6.50
CA GLY A 48 23.75 -28.08 7.95
C GLY A 48 23.70 -26.72 8.66
N VAL A 49 24.80 -26.35 9.31
CA VAL A 49 24.99 -25.04 9.96
C VAL A 49 25.49 -23.94 9.00
N ASN A 50 25.72 -24.26 7.71
CA ASN A 50 26.29 -23.33 6.74
C ASN A 50 25.20 -22.79 5.79
N ALA A 51 25.37 -21.55 5.33
CA ALA A 51 24.63 -21.03 4.18
C ALA A 51 25.46 -21.20 2.90
N VAL A 52 24.85 -21.71 1.83
CA VAL A 52 25.52 -21.98 0.55
C VAL A 52 24.82 -21.23 -0.57
N VAL A 53 25.53 -20.31 -1.20
CA VAL A 53 25.10 -19.59 -2.41
C VAL A 53 25.71 -20.29 -3.62
N VAL A 54 24.87 -20.78 -4.52
CA VAL A 54 25.28 -21.43 -5.78
C VAL A 54 25.00 -20.48 -6.93
N LEU A 55 26.02 -20.16 -7.72
CA LEU A 55 25.93 -19.27 -8.88
C LEU A 55 25.59 -20.05 -10.17
N LYS A 56 25.02 -19.36 -11.16
CA LYS A 56 24.64 -19.94 -12.46
C LYS A 56 25.82 -20.46 -13.29
N ASN A 57 27.04 -20.00 -12.98
CA ASN A 57 28.28 -20.51 -13.57
C ASN A 57 28.81 -21.80 -12.87
N GLY A 58 28.09 -22.33 -11.87
CA GLY A 58 28.48 -23.49 -11.07
C GLY A 58 29.44 -23.20 -9.90
N GLU A 59 29.81 -21.94 -9.67
CA GLU A 59 30.61 -21.52 -8.53
C GLU A 59 29.78 -21.51 -7.24
N THR A 60 30.36 -21.96 -6.13
CA THR A 60 29.72 -21.97 -4.81
C THR A 60 30.44 -21.03 -3.85
N ILE A 61 29.67 -20.29 -3.06
CA ILE A 61 30.14 -19.48 -1.94
C ILE A 61 29.55 -20.09 -0.67
N VAL A 62 30.39 -20.38 0.33
CA VAL A 62 29.99 -21.04 1.58
C VAL A 62 30.26 -20.13 2.77
N ILE A 63 29.23 -19.85 3.56
CA ILE A 63 29.31 -19.11 4.80
C ILE A 63 29.16 -20.09 5.96
N HIS A 64 30.27 -20.35 6.65
CA HIS A 64 30.32 -21.30 7.75
C HIS A 64 29.74 -20.72 9.03
N ASN A 65 29.03 -21.56 9.80
CA ASN A 65 28.36 -21.23 11.06
C ASN A 65 27.27 -20.13 10.92
N PHE A 66 26.51 -20.16 9.82
CA PHE A 66 25.39 -19.24 9.60
C PHE A 66 24.19 -19.56 10.49
N PHE A 67 23.84 -20.84 10.64
CA PHE A 67 22.68 -21.31 11.42
C PHE A 67 23.11 -21.93 12.75
N ASN A 68 23.74 -21.15 13.64
CA ASN A 68 24.12 -21.66 14.96
C ASN A 68 22.87 -21.89 15.82
N ASN A 69 22.71 -23.11 16.34
CA ASN A 69 21.54 -23.61 17.10
C ASN A 69 21.41 -23.00 18.52
N SER A 70 21.45 -21.68 18.65
CA SER A 70 21.22 -20.93 19.88
C SER A 70 20.23 -19.83 19.60
N ASP A 71 19.23 -19.66 20.47
CA ASP A 71 18.01 -18.84 20.33
C ASP A 71 18.24 -17.31 20.16
N VAL A 72 19.47 -16.89 19.86
CA VAL A 72 19.96 -15.51 19.88
C VAL A 72 20.82 -15.17 18.65
N ALA A 73 21.09 -16.13 17.76
CA ALA A 73 21.98 -15.94 16.60
C ALA A 73 21.22 -15.65 15.29
N ASP A 74 20.40 -14.59 15.29
CA ASP A 74 19.76 -14.05 14.07
C ASP A 74 20.84 -13.49 13.12
N ASN A 75 21.32 -14.32 12.19
CA ASN A 75 22.27 -13.95 11.14
C ASN A 75 21.52 -13.63 9.84
N SER A 76 21.94 -12.57 9.14
CA SER A 76 21.25 -12.10 7.93
C SER A 76 22.17 -12.14 6.71
N LEU A 77 21.72 -12.74 5.61
CA LEU A 77 22.50 -12.88 4.37
C LEU A 77 22.02 -11.92 3.28
N VAL A 78 22.80 -10.87 3.03
CA VAL A 78 22.54 -9.83 2.04
C VAL A 78 23.45 -10.01 0.83
N LEU A 79 22.88 -9.85 -0.35
CA LEU A 79 23.57 -9.93 -1.64
C LEU A 79 23.60 -8.53 -2.25
N GLN A 80 24.70 -8.13 -2.89
CA GLN A 80 24.86 -6.82 -3.52
C GLN A 80 25.26 -6.95 -4.99
N GLY A 81 24.43 -6.42 -5.89
CA GLY A 81 24.70 -6.33 -7.33
C GLY A 81 25.72 -5.24 -7.69
N GLU A 82 26.18 -5.27 -8.94
CA GLU A 82 27.12 -4.26 -9.49
C GLU A 82 26.52 -2.84 -9.57
N ASP A 83 25.19 -2.75 -9.56
CA ASP A 83 24.39 -1.52 -9.51
C ASP A 83 24.07 -1.07 -8.06
N ASN A 84 24.74 -1.66 -7.07
CA ASN A 84 24.49 -1.52 -5.63
C ASN A 84 23.09 -1.99 -5.15
N GLN A 85 22.26 -2.63 -5.98
CA GLN A 85 21.02 -3.24 -5.48
C GLN A 85 21.34 -4.28 -4.42
N LEU A 86 20.62 -4.22 -3.30
CA LEU A 86 20.67 -5.23 -2.27
C LEU A 86 19.56 -6.27 -2.51
N VAL A 87 19.75 -7.50 -2.07
CA VAL A 87 18.75 -8.58 -2.07
C VAL A 87 18.92 -9.38 -0.78
N TRP A 88 17.84 -9.62 -0.04
CA TRP A 88 17.89 -10.46 1.16
C TRP A 88 17.62 -11.91 0.78
N ALA A 89 18.45 -12.83 1.28
CA ALA A 89 18.18 -14.26 1.21
C ALA A 89 17.48 -14.71 2.49
N HIS A 90 16.15 -14.74 2.45
CA HIS A 90 15.34 -15.20 3.59
C HIS A 90 15.26 -16.73 3.58
N PHE A 91 15.74 -17.36 4.65
CA PHE A 91 15.51 -18.77 4.90
C PHE A 91 14.16 -18.90 5.61
N LYS A 92 13.29 -19.81 5.17
CA LYS A 92 12.12 -20.15 5.96
C LYS A 92 12.60 -21.08 7.07
N ASP A 93 12.39 -20.70 8.32
CA ASP A 93 12.65 -21.59 9.44
C ASP A 93 11.64 -22.75 9.39
N ALA A 94 12.14 -23.97 9.38
CA ALA A 94 11.33 -25.13 9.72
C ALA A 94 10.98 -25.04 11.21
N GLU A 95 9.68 -25.03 11.50
CA GLU A 95 9.04 -25.10 12.82
C GLU A 95 8.85 -23.78 13.60
N SER A 96 7.78 -23.05 13.25
CA SER A 96 6.80 -22.59 14.25
C SER A 96 5.37 -22.37 13.70
N ASP A 97 5.04 -22.87 12.50
CA ASP A 97 3.65 -22.95 12.02
C ASP A 97 2.97 -24.14 12.72
N ALA A 98 2.28 -23.82 13.81
CA ALA A 98 1.34 -24.69 14.51
C ALA A 98 0.04 -23.92 14.83
N ASP A 99 -0.27 -22.89 14.03
CA ASP A 99 -1.48 -22.06 14.15
C ASP A 99 -2.28 -21.96 12.82
N ALA A 100 -1.87 -22.70 11.77
CA ALA A 100 -2.78 -23.07 10.69
C ALA A 100 -3.69 -24.25 11.12
N ASP A 101 -5.00 -24.01 11.19
CA ASP A 101 -6.10 -24.98 11.39
C ASP A 101 -6.22 -25.62 12.79
N ALA A 102 -7.18 -25.11 13.59
CA ALA A 102 -7.88 -25.84 14.66
C ALA A 102 -9.13 -25.11 15.20
N ASP A 103 -10.06 -24.65 14.34
CA ASP A 103 -11.40 -24.21 14.76
C ASP A 103 -12.45 -25.34 14.69
N ALA A 104 -12.07 -26.55 15.14
CA ALA A 104 -12.94 -27.74 15.14
C ALA A 104 -12.57 -28.85 16.16
N ASP A 105 -12.67 -28.59 17.48
CA ASP A 105 -13.64 -29.28 18.36
C ASP A 105 -13.74 -28.58 19.73
N ALA A 106 -14.94 -28.60 20.33
CA ALA A 106 -15.18 -28.26 21.73
C ALA A 106 -16.58 -28.72 22.21
N ASP A 107 -17.05 -29.88 21.75
CA ASP A 107 -18.29 -30.51 22.24
C ASP A 107 -18.04 -31.94 22.78
N ALA A 108 -18.31 -32.05 24.08
CA ALA A 108 -18.01 -33.20 24.93
C ALA A 108 -18.85 -34.46 24.64
N ASP A 109 -18.27 -35.60 25.06
CA ASP A 109 -18.92 -36.88 25.39
C ASP A 109 -19.94 -37.47 24.39
N SER A 110 -19.60 -38.59 23.74
CA SER A 110 -19.96 -39.92 24.26
C SER A 110 -19.66 -41.08 23.30
N ASP A 111 -19.18 -42.17 23.90
CA ASP A 111 -19.46 -43.59 23.63
C ASP A 111 -20.26 -43.95 22.34
N ASP A 112 -19.67 -44.73 21.42
CA ASP A 112 -20.11 -46.12 21.17
C ASP A 112 -19.07 -46.94 20.36
N ASP A 113 -19.26 -48.26 20.36
CA ASP A 113 -18.42 -49.31 19.76
C ASP A 113 -18.86 -49.68 18.32
N ASP A 114 -18.20 -50.68 17.73
CA ASP A 114 -18.70 -51.61 16.71
C ASP A 114 -18.69 -51.31 15.18
N HIS A 115 -17.71 -51.96 14.53
CA HIS A 115 -17.86 -52.95 13.41
C HIS A 115 -18.04 -52.57 11.90
N GLU A 116 -17.02 -53.00 11.13
CA GLU A 116 -17.00 -53.65 9.79
C GLU A 116 -17.52 -52.97 8.48
N GLY A 117 -16.78 -53.15 7.36
CA GLY A 117 -17.28 -52.73 6.02
C GLY A 117 -16.45 -52.85 4.71
N ALA A 118 -15.55 -53.84 4.51
CA ALA A 118 -15.04 -54.36 3.20
C ALA A 118 -14.41 -53.45 2.08
N VAL A 119 -13.15 -53.68 1.63
CA VAL A 119 -12.62 -54.43 0.41
C VAL A 119 -13.08 -53.83 -0.97
N PHE A 120 -12.27 -53.55 -2.02
CA PHE A 120 -11.12 -54.17 -2.74
C PHE A 120 -10.14 -53.09 -3.28
N LEU A 121 -8.80 -53.23 -3.45
CA LEU A 121 -7.89 -54.26 -4.04
C LEU A 121 -7.69 -54.24 -5.57
N GLU A 122 -6.54 -53.71 -6.00
CA GLU A 122 -5.64 -54.04 -7.15
C GLU A 122 -4.47 -53.02 -7.07
N GLU A 123 -3.18 -53.26 -7.37
CA GLU A 123 -2.36 -54.47 -7.67
C GLU A 123 -0.92 -54.24 -7.12
N THR A 124 0.01 -55.19 -7.28
CA THR A 124 1.42 -55.14 -6.81
C THR A 124 2.43 -55.36 -7.97
N PRO A 125 3.78 -55.34 -7.79
CA PRO A 125 4.58 -54.17 -8.15
C PRO A 125 5.70 -54.43 -9.20
N ALA A 126 6.23 -53.36 -9.82
CA ALA A 126 7.45 -53.44 -10.65
C ALA A 126 8.36 -52.19 -10.49
N LEU A 127 9.67 -52.44 -10.33
CA LEU A 127 10.72 -51.49 -9.97
C LEU A 127 11.20 -50.56 -11.11
N VAL A 128 11.31 -49.26 -10.84
CA VAL A 128 12.40 -48.36 -11.32
C VAL A 128 12.60 -47.22 -10.30
N PRO A 129 13.71 -46.44 -10.33
CA PRO A 129 14.73 -46.50 -9.28
C PRO A 129 14.75 -45.31 -8.31
N GLU A 130 15.46 -45.49 -7.20
CA GLU A 130 16.14 -44.47 -6.37
C GLU A 130 15.65 -43.02 -6.54
N ALA A 131 14.61 -42.64 -5.78
CA ALA A 131 14.25 -41.24 -5.64
C ALA A 131 15.42 -40.48 -4.99
N ALA A 132 15.95 -39.48 -5.69
CA ALA A 132 17.03 -38.64 -5.19
C ALA A 132 16.65 -37.97 -3.85
N ALA A 133 17.67 -37.66 -3.06
CA ALA A 133 17.54 -37.09 -1.72
C ALA A 133 16.54 -35.93 -1.63
N ALA A 134 15.87 -35.84 -0.48
CA ALA A 134 14.87 -34.83 -0.14
C ALA A 134 15.33 -33.38 -0.49
N PRO A 135 14.40 -32.49 -0.88
CA PRO A 135 14.77 -31.14 -1.30
C PRO A 135 15.41 -30.36 -0.16
N VAL A 136 16.65 -29.92 -0.40
CA VAL A 136 17.34 -28.94 0.45
C VAL A 136 16.53 -27.65 0.52
N GLU A 137 16.39 -27.08 1.72
CA GLU A 137 15.70 -25.81 1.95
C GLU A 137 16.32 -24.70 1.08
N ALA A 138 15.58 -24.26 0.07
CA ALA A 138 15.95 -23.16 -0.80
C ALA A 138 15.42 -21.85 -0.20
N ALA A 139 16.31 -20.88 0.01
CA ALA A 139 15.94 -19.54 0.45
C ALA A 139 15.21 -18.78 -0.66
N THR A 140 14.23 -17.98 -0.28
CA THR A 140 13.56 -17.04 -1.19
C THR A 140 14.42 -15.79 -1.33
N LEU A 141 14.80 -15.46 -2.57
CA LEU A 141 15.46 -14.20 -2.89
C LEU A 141 14.41 -13.10 -3.04
N GLN A 142 14.42 -12.12 -2.15
CA GLN A 142 13.52 -10.96 -2.21
C GLN A 142 14.33 -9.70 -2.53
N PRO A 143 14.00 -8.96 -3.61
CA PRO A 143 14.64 -7.68 -3.91
C PRO A 143 14.45 -6.71 -2.74
N ILE A 144 15.54 -6.08 -2.29
CA ILE A 144 15.44 -4.98 -1.32
C ILE A 144 14.95 -3.75 -2.09
N GLN A 145 13.63 -3.58 -2.09
CA GLN A 145 12.97 -2.33 -2.49
C GLN A 145 13.37 -1.26 -1.47
N ALA A 146 14.47 -0.52 -1.73
CA ALA A 146 14.91 0.66 -0.97
C ALA A 146 14.69 0.59 0.57
N VAL A 147 15.13 -0.50 1.19
CA VAL A 147 14.50 -1.04 2.41
C VAL A 147 14.54 -0.16 3.66
N GLU A 148 13.41 -0.21 4.37
CA GLU A 148 13.20 0.16 5.77
C GLU A 148 14.20 -0.51 6.73
N PRO A 149 14.60 0.14 7.83
CA PRO A 149 15.06 -0.63 8.98
C PRO A 149 13.88 -1.47 9.52
N LEU A 150 13.85 -2.78 9.23
CA LEU A 150 12.83 -3.68 9.77
C LEU A 150 12.79 -3.59 11.30
N LEU A 151 11.62 -3.18 11.79
CA LEU A 151 11.31 -3.12 13.21
C LEU A 151 11.28 -4.53 13.80
N TYR A 152 12.16 -4.80 14.77
CA TYR A 152 12.01 -5.97 15.62
C TYR A 152 10.76 -5.81 16.49
N ALA A 153 9.81 -6.75 16.38
CA ALA A 153 8.69 -6.84 17.29
C ALA A 153 9.16 -7.34 18.66
N GLY A 154 9.63 -6.40 19.49
CA GLY A 154 9.87 -6.63 20.91
C GLY A 154 8.67 -6.18 21.72
N GLU A 155 8.01 -7.11 22.41
CA GLU A 155 7.00 -6.80 23.42
C GLU A 155 7.50 -5.69 24.38
N THR A 156 6.63 -4.71 24.66
CA THR A 156 6.83 -3.53 25.52
C THR A 156 7.55 -2.29 24.95
N SER A 157 6.72 -1.39 24.41
CA SER A 157 6.87 0.09 24.37
C SER A 157 7.95 0.75 23.49
N ASN A 158 7.46 1.50 22.48
CA ASN A 158 8.09 2.69 21.87
C ASN A 158 9.55 2.56 21.41
N GLY A 159 9.83 1.68 20.43
CA GLY A 159 11.18 1.48 19.88
C GLY A 159 11.31 1.78 18.38
N PHE A 160 11.59 3.03 18.00
CA PHE A 160 12.16 3.31 16.68
C PHE A 160 13.65 2.91 16.65
N SER A 161 14.11 2.23 15.59
CA SER A 161 15.51 1.78 15.42
C SER A 161 16.20 2.54 14.26
N PRO A 162 16.94 3.65 14.52
CA PRO A 162 17.39 4.58 13.47
C PRO A 162 18.70 4.18 12.75
N TRP A 163 19.01 2.88 12.64
CA TRP A 163 20.40 2.40 12.56
C TRP A 163 20.93 2.06 11.16
N LEU A 164 20.16 2.26 10.09
CA LEU A 164 20.63 2.05 8.70
C LEU A 164 21.54 3.16 8.14
N TRP A 165 21.65 4.30 8.81
CA TRP A 165 22.42 5.46 8.31
C TRP A 165 23.87 5.54 8.80
N ALA A 166 24.31 4.58 9.63
CA ALA A 166 25.60 4.61 10.33
C ALA A 166 26.63 3.60 9.78
N LEU A 167 26.59 3.26 8.48
CA LEU A 167 27.72 2.63 7.81
C LEU A 167 28.71 3.71 7.35
N PRO A 168 29.85 3.93 8.05
CA PRO A 168 30.95 4.64 7.43
C PRO A 168 31.45 3.80 6.26
N ILE A 169 31.37 4.34 5.04
CA ILE A 169 32.25 3.89 3.96
C ILE A 169 33.65 4.27 4.42
N LEU A 170 34.35 3.33 5.05
CA LEU A 170 35.69 3.56 5.56
C LEU A 170 36.62 3.73 4.35
N ALA A 171 36.87 4.99 4.02
CA ALA A 171 37.91 5.38 3.10
C ALA A 171 39.24 4.70 3.50
N ILE A 172 40.01 4.28 2.51
CA ILE A 172 41.35 3.73 2.71
C ILE A 172 42.28 4.90 3.06
N GLY A 173 42.24 5.33 4.33
CA GLY A 173 42.97 6.49 4.85
C GLY A 173 43.21 6.33 6.34
N GLY A 174 44.47 6.30 6.75
CA GLY A 174 44.87 5.91 8.10
C GLY A 174 44.41 6.86 9.20
N ILE A 175 44.02 6.30 10.34
CA ILE A 175 43.77 7.04 11.58
C ILE A 175 45.09 7.65 12.07
N ALA A 176 45.18 8.98 12.07
CA ALA A 176 46.31 9.72 12.64
C ALA A 176 45.82 10.83 13.57
N ALA A 177 45.66 10.51 14.85
CA ALA A 177 45.31 11.47 15.88
C ALA A 177 46.54 11.81 16.77
N GLY A 178 46.87 13.11 16.86
CA GLY A 178 47.44 13.67 18.09
C GLY A 178 48.96 13.88 18.20
N SER A 179 49.45 14.99 17.63
CA SER A 179 50.41 15.92 18.28
C SER A 179 51.84 15.46 18.65
N SER A 180 52.84 15.89 17.86
CA SER A 180 53.73 17.03 18.19
C SER A 180 55.13 16.93 17.55
N GLY A 181 55.69 18.07 17.12
CA GLY A 181 57.16 18.22 16.94
C GLY A 181 57.75 18.23 15.51
N GLY A 182 57.65 19.39 14.84
CA GLY A 182 58.77 20.01 14.11
C GLY A 182 59.44 19.32 12.90
N GLY A 183 59.22 19.92 11.71
CA GLY A 183 60.31 20.24 10.78
C GLY A 183 60.41 19.48 9.44
N GLY A 184 60.60 20.24 8.36
CA GLY A 184 61.26 19.75 7.13
C GLY A 184 60.33 19.36 5.97
N GLY A 185 60.25 20.21 4.95
CA GLY A 185 59.33 20.07 3.82
C GLY A 185 59.56 18.90 2.85
N GLY A 186 58.49 18.60 2.11
CA GLY A 186 58.41 17.68 0.98
C GLY A 186 57.02 17.83 0.36
N GLY A 187 56.92 17.93 -0.97
CA GLY A 187 55.68 18.31 -1.64
C GLY A 187 54.67 17.17 -1.79
N GLY A 188 53.37 17.52 -1.79
CA GLY A 188 52.26 16.59 -1.97
C GLY A 188 50.95 17.20 -1.48
N ASN A 189 50.33 18.05 -2.29
CA ASN A 189 49.11 18.79 -1.93
C ASN A 189 47.86 17.90 -2.02
N ASN A 190 47.83 16.80 -1.26
CA ASN A 190 46.66 15.93 -1.12
C ASN A 190 45.80 16.40 0.06
N ASN A 191 45.34 17.65 0.01
CA ASN A 191 44.33 18.10 0.97
C ASN A 191 43.02 17.39 0.63
N ALA A 192 42.60 16.44 1.46
CA ALA A 192 41.31 15.78 1.29
C ALA A 192 40.20 16.83 1.30
N ASP A 193 39.26 16.74 0.36
CA ASP A 193 38.10 17.61 0.37
C ASP A 193 37.15 17.15 1.47
N THR A 194 36.75 18.08 2.33
CA THR A 194 35.86 17.84 3.48
C THR A 194 34.61 18.72 3.42
N THR A 195 34.29 19.26 2.23
CA THR A 195 33.25 20.27 2.05
C THR A 195 32.00 19.63 1.42
N PRO A 196 30.87 19.49 2.13
CA PRO A 196 29.65 18.98 1.54
C PRO A 196 29.08 19.90 0.44
N PRO A 197 28.33 19.35 -0.54
CA PRO A 197 27.60 20.15 -1.53
C PRO A 197 26.70 21.21 -0.87
N ASN A 198 26.77 22.47 -1.32
CA ASN A 198 25.99 23.55 -0.71
C ASN A 198 24.50 23.51 -1.13
N THR A 199 23.61 23.31 -0.17
CA THR A 199 22.15 23.22 -0.36
C THR A 199 21.39 24.55 -0.31
N ASP A 200 22.03 25.70 -0.08
CA ASP A 200 21.38 27.03 0.07
C ASP A 200 20.42 27.40 -1.10
N ALA A 201 20.71 26.89 -2.31
CA ALA A 201 19.93 27.16 -3.51
C ALA A 201 18.91 26.05 -3.86
N VAL A 202 18.90 24.95 -3.11
CA VAL A 202 18.04 23.79 -3.37
C VAL A 202 16.60 24.15 -3.04
N LYS A 203 15.71 23.88 -3.98
CA LYS A 203 14.26 23.84 -3.75
C LYS A 203 13.83 22.41 -3.92
N PHE A 204 13.38 21.83 -2.82
CA PHE A 204 12.83 20.49 -2.74
C PHE A 204 11.43 20.63 -2.15
N ASN A 205 10.45 19.98 -2.77
CA ASN A 205 9.14 19.83 -2.18
C ASN A 205 8.51 18.49 -2.55
N ILE A 206 7.48 18.11 -1.81
CA ILE A 206 6.48 17.11 -2.17
C ILE A 206 5.24 17.86 -2.69
N ASN A 207 4.56 17.29 -3.70
CA ASN A 207 3.25 17.77 -4.18
C ASN A 207 2.12 17.09 -3.39
N PRO A 208 0.87 17.59 -3.46
CA PRO A 208 -0.28 16.87 -2.93
C PRO A 208 -0.27 15.38 -3.29
N VAL A 209 -0.69 14.54 -2.35
CA VAL A 209 -1.01 13.14 -2.64
C VAL A 209 -2.22 13.15 -3.57
N THR A 210 -2.16 12.39 -4.68
CA THR A 210 -3.20 12.37 -5.73
C THR A 210 -3.53 13.80 -6.24
N ALA A 211 -4.73 14.07 -6.74
CA ALA A 211 -5.06 15.36 -7.37
C ALA A 211 -5.63 16.41 -6.38
N ASP A 212 -6.15 15.95 -5.25
CA ASP A 212 -6.96 16.71 -4.29
C ASP A 212 -6.42 16.62 -2.84
N ASN A 213 -5.33 15.88 -2.61
CA ASN A 213 -4.76 15.59 -1.30
C ASN A 213 -5.61 14.67 -0.41
N VAL A 214 -6.52 13.90 -1.03
CA VAL A 214 -7.36 12.89 -0.38
C VAL A 214 -7.13 11.55 -1.07
N LEU A 215 -6.76 10.53 -0.30
CA LEU A 215 -6.69 9.16 -0.82
C LEU A 215 -8.08 8.52 -0.78
N ASN A 216 -8.63 8.19 -1.94
CA ASN A 216 -9.93 7.54 -2.05
C ASN A 216 -9.85 6.00 -2.11
N ALA A 217 -11.01 5.34 -2.08
CA ALA A 217 -11.10 3.88 -2.08
C ALA A 217 -10.42 3.23 -3.31
N ALA A 218 -10.58 3.82 -4.50
CA ALA A 218 -9.99 3.28 -5.72
C ALA A 218 -8.46 3.42 -5.74
N GLU A 219 -7.94 4.54 -5.25
CA GLU A 219 -6.50 4.80 -5.14
C GLU A 219 -5.86 3.94 -4.05
N SER A 220 -6.55 3.75 -2.91
CA SER A 220 -6.08 2.90 -1.81
C SER A 220 -5.90 1.43 -2.20
N ALA A 221 -6.67 0.94 -3.18
CA ALA A 221 -6.60 -0.43 -3.68
C ALA A 221 -5.47 -0.65 -4.72
N GLY A 222 -4.86 0.42 -5.24
CA GLY A 222 -3.84 0.39 -6.28
C GLY A 222 -2.47 0.87 -5.81
N ASN A 223 -1.67 1.34 -6.76
CA ASN A 223 -0.46 2.12 -6.47
C ASN A 223 -0.71 3.59 -6.75
N VAL A 224 -0.24 4.45 -5.86
CA VAL A 224 -0.27 5.91 -5.99
C VAL A 224 1.11 6.40 -6.41
N THR A 225 1.16 7.36 -7.34
CA THR A 225 2.42 8.01 -7.73
C THR A 225 2.58 9.31 -6.96
N LEU A 226 3.47 9.33 -5.98
CA LEU A 226 3.90 10.54 -5.28
C LEU A 226 4.87 11.30 -6.19
N THR A 227 4.78 12.63 -6.16
CA THR A 227 5.61 13.51 -7.00
C THR A 227 6.07 14.73 -6.22
N GLY A 228 7.07 15.42 -6.76
CA GLY A 228 7.51 16.71 -6.23
C GLY A 228 8.49 17.40 -7.16
N THR A 229 9.00 18.56 -6.73
CA THR A 229 10.05 19.29 -7.45
C THR A 229 11.39 19.15 -6.74
N LEU A 230 12.46 19.16 -7.55
CA LEU A 230 13.83 19.20 -7.10
C LEU A 230 14.64 20.06 -8.08
N THR A 231 14.92 21.30 -7.69
CA THR A 231 15.67 22.28 -8.49
C THR A 231 16.77 22.93 -7.66
N GLY A 232 17.75 23.55 -8.33
CA GLY A 232 18.92 24.11 -7.64
C GLY A 232 19.89 23.07 -7.09
N ILE A 233 19.94 21.88 -7.72
CA ILE A 233 20.89 20.80 -7.38
C ILE A 233 22.31 21.37 -7.37
N PRO A 234 23.13 21.11 -6.31
CA PRO A 234 24.49 21.64 -6.21
C PRO A 234 25.37 21.16 -7.38
N ALA A 235 26.18 22.06 -7.94
CA ALA A 235 26.98 21.78 -9.14
C ALA A 235 28.15 20.80 -8.88
N ASP A 236 28.50 20.59 -7.62
CA ASP A 236 29.51 19.66 -7.10
C ASP A 236 28.93 18.30 -6.65
N ALA A 237 27.59 18.14 -6.65
CA ALA A 237 26.95 16.86 -6.36
C ALA A 237 27.23 15.84 -7.48
N ALA A 238 28.04 14.82 -7.17
CA ALA A 238 28.31 13.69 -8.05
C ALA A 238 27.15 12.67 -8.05
N THR A 239 26.40 12.58 -6.94
CA THR A 239 25.16 11.81 -6.85
C THR A 239 24.06 12.62 -6.16
N THR A 240 22.81 12.33 -6.54
CA THR A 240 21.59 12.88 -5.96
C THR A 240 20.62 11.73 -5.78
N VAL A 241 20.12 11.53 -4.56
CA VAL A 241 19.17 10.45 -4.23
C VAL A 241 18.02 11.05 -3.45
N VAL A 242 16.78 10.83 -3.92
CA VAL A 242 15.56 11.18 -3.19
C VAL A 242 14.99 9.91 -2.57
N THR A 243 14.77 9.95 -1.27
CA THR A 243 14.13 8.89 -0.47
C THR A 243 12.84 9.42 0.12
N VAL A 244 11.77 8.64 0.04
CA VAL A 244 10.43 8.95 0.56
C VAL A 244 10.01 7.86 1.53
N VAL A 245 9.47 8.25 2.68
CA VAL A 245 8.99 7.35 3.74
C VAL A 245 7.46 7.46 3.84
N VAL A 246 6.77 6.32 3.86
CA VAL A 246 5.31 6.23 4.03
C VAL A 246 4.98 5.01 4.90
N ASN A 247 4.30 5.15 6.03
CA ASN A 247 4.06 4.04 6.97
C ASN A 247 5.37 3.38 7.45
N GLY A 248 6.43 4.19 7.63
CA GLY A 248 7.80 3.71 7.83
C GLY A 248 8.55 3.31 6.55
N VAL A 249 7.83 3.12 5.43
CA VAL A 249 8.36 2.43 4.25
C VAL A 249 9.32 3.26 3.39
N THR A 250 10.57 2.78 3.40
CA THR A 250 11.67 3.00 2.45
C THR A 250 11.31 3.00 0.95
N TYR A 251 11.15 4.14 0.26
CA TYR A 251 11.12 4.19 -1.21
C TYR A 251 12.16 5.14 -1.81
N THR A 252 12.90 4.69 -2.82
CA THR A 252 13.80 5.55 -3.62
C THR A 252 13.05 6.09 -4.84
N ALA A 253 13.02 7.41 -5.00
CA ALA A 253 12.37 8.07 -6.12
C ALA A 253 13.26 8.18 -7.36
N ILE A 254 12.64 8.24 -8.53
CA ILE A 254 13.27 8.58 -9.80
C ILE A 254 13.35 10.11 -9.89
N VAL A 255 14.55 10.65 -10.14
CA VAL A 255 14.79 12.09 -10.29
C VAL A 255 14.99 12.43 -11.77
N ASP A 256 14.16 13.34 -12.30
CA ASP A 256 14.40 13.99 -13.59
C ASP A 256 15.03 15.37 -13.35
N THR A 257 16.36 15.43 -13.51
CA THR A 257 17.15 16.65 -13.31
C THR A 257 16.97 17.68 -14.42
N VAL A 258 16.35 17.33 -15.55
CA VAL A 258 16.06 18.23 -16.68
C VAL A 258 14.69 18.89 -16.49
N ALA A 259 13.68 18.12 -16.09
CA ALA A 259 12.37 18.64 -15.70
C ALA A 259 12.38 19.34 -14.33
N GLY A 260 13.34 19.00 -13.46
CA GLY A 260 13.41 19.51 -12.10
C GLY A 260 12.37 18.86 -11.18
N THR A 261 12.05 17.58 -11.42
CA THR A 261 11.00 16.84 -10.72
C THR A 261 11.50 15.49 -10.22
N TRP A 262 10.74 14.90 -9.30
CA TRP A 262 10.94 13.52 -8.88
C TRP A 262 9.59 12.80 -8.77
N SER A 263 9.62 11.48 -8.87
CA SER A 263 8.43 10.63 -8.69
C SER A 263 8.76 9.27 -8.07
N VAL A 264 7.83 8.73 -7.30
CA VAL A 264 7.91 7.38 -6.75
C VAL A 264 6.53 6.74 -6.68
N SER A 265 6.46 5.43 -6.93
CA SER A 265 5.20 4.68 -6.85
C SER A 265 5.16 3.91 -5.54
N VAL A 266 4.12 4.13 -4.75
CA VAL A 266 3.88 3.48 -3.45
C VAL A 266 2.54 2.74 -3.47
N PRO A 267 2.35 1.65 -2.73
CA PRO A 267 1.04 1.01 -2.57
C PRO A 267 0.08 1.96 -1.83
N GLY A 268 -1.16 2.09 -2.32
CA GLY A 268 -2.22 2.85 -1.67
C GLY A 268 -2.56 2.31 -0.27
N SER A 269 -2.43 1.00 -0.07
CA SER A 269 -2.57 0.35 1.24
C SER A 269 -1.52 0.83 2.26
N GLY A 270 -0.32 1.20 1.82
CA GLY A 270 0.70 1.83 2.66
C GLY A 270 0.24 3.21 3.14
N LEU A 271 -0.31 4.02 2.25
CA LEU A 271 -0.88 5.34 2.58
C LEU A 271 -2.11 5.24 3.51
N VAL A 272 -2.91 4.16 3.44
CA VAL A 272 -3.98 3.90 4.41
C VAL A 272 -3.41 3.53 5.78
N ALA A 273 -2.39 2.68 5.84
CA ALA A 273 -1.78 2.20 7.08
C ALA A 273 -0.99 3.29 7.84
N ASP A 274 -0.40 4.24 7.09
CA ASP A 274 0.48 5.30 7.56
C ASP A 274 -0.07 6.10 8.76
N GLY A 275 0.47 5.89 9.96
CA GLY A 275 -0.19 6.25 11.21
C GLY A 275 -0.51 7.74 11.39
N ASP A 276 0.35 8.63 10.87
CA ASP A 276 0.21 10.09 10.99
C ASP A 276 -0.22 10.79 9.69
N LYS A 277 -0.40 10.02 8.60
CA LYS A 277 -0.75 10.52 7.26
C LYS A 277 0.18 11.63 6.77
N THR A 278 1.48 11.44 6.98
CA THR A 278 2.53 12.36 6.56
C THR A 278 3.57 11.65 5.68
N ILE A 279 3.73 12.15 4.45
CA ILE A 279 4.83 11.74 3.59
C ILE A 279 6.08 12.49 4.04
N ASP A 280 7.09 11.78 4.53
CA ASP A 280 8.42 12.35 4.77
C ASP A 280 9.31 12.13 3.55
N ALA A 281 9.94 13.18 3.02
CA ALA A 281 10.91 13.04 1.94
C ALA A 281 12.25 13.70 2.29
N ASN A 282 13.33 13.08 1.80
CA ASN A 282 14.70 13.52 2.00
C ASN A 282 15.46 13.40 0.67
N VAL A 283 16.09 14.49 0.22
CA VAL A 283 17.09 14.46 -0.85
C VAL A 283 18.49 14.51 -0.25
N LYS A 284 19.33 13.54 -0.62
CA LYS A 284 20.76 13.50 -0.27
C LYS A 284 21.62 13.80 -1.49
N PHE A 285 22.54 14.74 -1.35
CA PHE A 285 23.59 15.03 -2.32
C PHE A 285 24.92 14.46 -1.80
N THR A 286 25.72 13.86 -2.67
CA THR A 286 27.10 13.45 -2.34
C THR A 286 28.05 13.96 -3.42
N ASP A 287 29.17 14.56 -3.04
CA ASP A 287 30.22 15.00 -3.98
C ASP A 287 31.10 13.82 -4.46
N ALA A 288 32.12 14.13 -5.27
CA ALA A 288 33.08 13.13 -5.76
C ALA A 288 34.11 12.67 -4.71
N ALA A 289 34.22 13.35 -3.56
CA ALA A 289 35.11 13.01 -2.44
C ALA A 289 34.42 12.16 -1.36
N GLY A 290 33.08 12.08 -1.39
CA GLY A 290 32.24 11.36 -0.42
C GLY A 290 31.54 12.27 0.61
N ASN A 291 31.72 13.59 0.58
CA ASN A 291 31.04 14.51 1.48
C ASN A 291 29.55 14.59 1.11
N SER A 292 28.68 14.62 2.13
CA SER A 292 27.23 14.57 1.93
C SER A 292 26.50 15.72 2.62
N SER A 293 25.45 16.20 1.97
CA SER A 293 24.46 17.13 2.52
C SER A 293 23.05 16.67 2.17
N ASN A 294 22.03 17.17 2.88
CA ASN A 294 20.65 16.77 2.65
C ASN A 294 19.65 17.92 2.88
N VAL A 295 18.48 17.78 2.26
CA VAL A 295 17.30 18.65 2.46
C VAL A 295 16.08 17.75 2.63
N THR A 296 15.18 18.12 3.54
CA THR A 296 13.96 17.36 3.85
C THR A 296 12.72 18.21 3.58
N ASP A 297 11.61 17.56 3.25
CA ASP A 297 10.28 18.17 3.17
C ASP A 297 9.21 17.18 3.65
N THR A 298 8.03 17.66 4.03
CA THR A 298 6.93 16.82 4.53
C THR A 298 5.57 17.24 3.95
N GLN A 299 4.73 16.26 3.57
CA GLN A 299 3.40 16.51 3.02
C GLN A 299 2.34 15.71 3.78
N VAL A 300 1.46 16.42 4.48
CA VAL A 300 0.29 15.83 5.14
C VAL A 300 -0.83 15.59 4.13
N TYR A 301 -1.55 14.48 4.26
CA TYR A 301 -2.70 14.14 3.41
C TYR A 301 -3.85 13.59 4.26
N THR A 302 -4.99 13.36 3.63
CA THR A 302 -6.15 12.73 4.27
C THR A 302 -6.55 11.47 3.53
N VAL A 303 -7.31 10.61 4.19
CA VAL A 303 -7.80 9.34 3.63
C VAL A 303 -9.30 9.29 3.84
N ASP A 304 -10.05 9.11 2.77
CA ASP A 304 -11.47 8.83 2.82
C ASP A 304 -11.79 7.73 1.80
N VAL A 305 -11.92 6.51 2.30
CA VAL A 305 -12.23 5.31 1.51
C VAL A 305 -13.71 4.92 1.65
N THR A 306 -14.56 5.79 2.21
CA THR A 306 -15.93 5.45 2.58
C THR A 306 -16.91 5.94 1.53
N ALA A 307 -17.39 5.03 0.68
CA ALA A 307 -18.44 5.37 -0.27
C ALA A 307 -19.73 5.88 0.44
N PRO A 308 -20.38 6.94 -0.08
CA PRO A 308 -21.64 7.41 0.47
C PRO A 308 -22.78 6.40 0.26
N ASN A 309 -23.84 6.56 1.05
CA ASN A 309 -25.09 5.81 0.86
C ASN A 309 -25.68 6.08 -0.54
N ALA A 310 -26.41 5.10 -1.07
CA ALA A 310 -27.16 5.28 -2.31
C ALA A 310 -28.16 6.45 -2.20
N PRO A 311 -28.28 7.32 -3.23
CA PRO A 311 -29.26 8.39 -3.25
C PRO A 311 -30.70 7.88 -3.07
N ASP A 312 -31.47 8.58 -2.26
CA ASP A 312 -32.93 8.46 -2.24
C ASP A 312 -33.51 9.36 -3.33
N ILE A 313 -34.36 8.83 -4.19
CA ILE A 313 -35.01 9.57 -5.27
C ILE A 313 -36.49 9.68 -4.91
N HIS A 314 -37.00 10.91 -4.78
CA HIS A 314 -38.41 11.11 -4.43
C HIS A 314 -39.33 10.65 -5.58
N PRO A 315 -40.58 10.24 -5.28
CA PRO A 315 -41.52 9.69 -6.27
C PRO A 315 -41.70 10.55 -7.52
N ILE A 316 -41.50 9.93 -8.69
CA ILE A 316 -41.41 10.64 -9.97
C ILE A 316 -42.76 10.62 -10.69
N ASN A 317 -43.51 11.71 -10.55
CA ASN A 317 -44.82 11.90 -11.20
C ASN A 317 -44.76 12.43 -12.66
N ALA A 318 -43.58 12.34 -13.29
CA ALA A 318 -43.23 12.94 -14.59
C ALA A 318 -43.50 14.45 -14.75
N THR A 319 -43.63 15.21 -13.66
CA THR A 319 -43.57 16.68 -13.67
C THR A 319 -42.16 17.19 -13.36
N ASP A 320 -41.97 18.51 -13.38
CA ASP A 320 -40.68 19.16 -13.10
C ASP A 320 -40.70 19.77 -11.68
N PRO A 321 -39.62 19.65 -10.88
CA PRO A 321 -38.37 18.92 -11.11
C PRO A 321 -38.38 17.48 -10.56
N ILE A 322 -37.37 16.69 -10.95
CA ILE A 322 -37.02 15.46 -10.23
C ILE A 322 -36.12 15.84 -9.05
N THR A 323 -36.40 15.29 -7.88
CA THR A 323 -35.69 15.62 -6.63
C THR A 323 -35.33 14.37 -5.85
N GLY A 324 -34.41 14.51 -4.90
CA GLY A 324 -34.06 13.45 -3.97
C GLY A 324 -33.17 13.96 -2.86
N THR A 325 -32.60 13.02 -2.10
CA THR A 325 -31.54 13.28 -1.12
C THR A 325 -30.36 12.34 -1.36
N ALA A 326 -29.18 12.77 -0.95
CA ALA A 326 -27.95 11.98 -0.91
C ALA A 326 -27.02 12.58 0.15
N GLU A 327 -25.75 12.21 0.19
CA GLU A 327 -24.81 12.80 1.13
C GLU A 327 -24.64 14.32 0.91
N PRO A 328 -24.65 15.17 1.96
CA PRO A 328 -24.39 16.60 1.84
C PRO A 328 -22.99 16.92 1.29
N GLY A 329 -22.92 17.74 0.24
CA GLY A 329 -21.67 18.16 -0.41
C GLY A 329 -21.19 17.20 -1.51
N SER A 330 -21.83 16.05 -1.68
CA SER A 330 -21.60 15.11 -2.80
C SER A 330 -22.12 15.64 -4.14
N THR A 331 -21.71 15.00 -5.24
CA THR A 331 -22.29 15.20 -6.59
C THR A 331 -23.12 13.98 -6.97
N VAL A 332 -24.39 14.18 -7.33
CA VAL A 332 -25.28 13.11 -7.80
C VAL A 332 -25.29 13.08 -9.33
N THR A 333 -24.97 11.91 -9.89
CA THR A 333 -25.13 11.59 -11.31
C THR A 333 -26.46 10.84 -11.50
N VAL A 334 -27.45 11.52 -12.06
CA VAL A 334 -28.78 10.97 -12.39
C VAL A 334 -28.77 10.41 -13.81
N THR A 335 -29.31 9.21 -14.01
CA THR A 335 -29.48 8.55 -15.31
C THR A 335 -30.95 8.31 -15.62
N PHE A 336 -31.41 8.77 -16.78
CA PHE A 336 -32.80 8.65 -17.22
C PHE A 336 -33.05 7.37 -18.03
N PRO A 337 -34.32 6.94 -18.24
CA PRO A 337 -34.65 5.71 -18.98
C PRO A 337 -34.12 5.64 -20.43
N ASN A 338 -33.75 6.78 -21.03
CA ASN A 338 -33.16 6.86 -22.37
C ASN A 338 -31.62 6.73 -22.36
N GLY A 339 -30.99 6.53 -21.21
CA GLY A 339 -29.54 6.46 -21.03
C GLY A 339 -28.82 7.82 -20.99
N SER A 340 -29.54 8.94 -21.08
CA SER A 340 -28.95 10.27 -20.86
C SER A 340 -28.69 10.51 -19.38
N THR A 341 -27.63 11.26 -19.07
CA THR A 341 -27.21 11.55 -17.70
C THR A 341 -27.11 13.06 -17.43
N VAL A 342 -27.24 13.43 -16.16
CA VAL A 342 -27.03 14.78 -15.65
C VAL A 342 -26.34 14.71 -14.30
N GLN A 343 -25.39 15.61 -14.05
CA GLN A 343 -24.73 15.74 -12.76
C GLN A 343 -25.22 16.99 -12.04
N VAL A 344 -25.59 16.85 -10.77
CA VAL A 344 -26.07 17.94 -9.91
C VAL A 344 -25.39 17.86 -8.54
N PRO A 345 -24.95 18.98 -7.95
CA PRO A 345 -24.45 18.99 -6.58
C PRO A 345 -25.61 18.78 -5.60
N THR A 346 -25.34 18.16 -4.45
CA THR A 346 -26.25 18.21 -3.31
C THR A 346 -26.07 19.49 -2.51
N ASP A 347 -27.10 19.89 -1.78
CA ASP A 347 -26.97 20.93 -0.77
C ASP A 347 -25.97 20.49 0.34
N PRO A 348 -24.97 21.32 0.68
CA PRO A 348 -23.87 20.94 1.57
C PRO A 348 -24.26 20.77 3.04
N THR A 349 -25.51 21.02 3.42
CA THR A 349 -26.01 20.80 4.79
C THR A 349 -27.10 19.74 4.86
N THR A 350 -27.96 19.66 3.84
CA THR A 350 -29.19 18.85 3.84
C THR A 350 -29.15 17.67 2.88
N GLY A 351 -28.20 17.61 1.95
CA GLY A 351 -28.10 16.52 0.98
C GLY A 351 -29.17 16.56 -0.12
N VAL A 352 -30.07 17.55 -0.11
CA VAL A 352 -31.13 17.71 -1.10
C VAL A 352 -30.52 18.05 -2.46
N TRP A 353 -31.00 17.39 -3.52
CA TRP A 353 -30.64 17.69 -4.89
C TRP A 353 -31.89 17.77 -5.78
N THR A 354 -31.75 18.46 -6.91
CA THR A 354 -32.82 18.67 -7.89
C THR A 354 -32.25 18.72 -9.30
N THR A 355 -32.95 18.13 -10.27
CA THR A 355 -32.64 18.22 -11.68
C THR A 355 -33.89 18.55 -12.50
N PRO A 356 -33.78 19.36 -13.56
CA PRO A 356 -34.85 19.49 -14.53
C PRO A 356 -35.27 18.13 -15.10
N ASN A 357 -36.57 17.94 -15.26
CA ASN A 357 -37.14 16.80 -15.96
C ASN A 357 -36.86 16.96 -17.48
N PRO A 358 -36.20 16.01 -18.14
CA PRO A 358 -35.86 16.11 -19.57
C PRO A 358 -37.06 15.99 -20.51
N GLY A 359 -38.25 15.70 -19.97
CA GLY A 359 -39.48 15.41 -20.71
C GLY A 359 -39.51 13.98 -21.26
N ASN A 360 -40.68 13.58 -21.76
CA ASN A 360 -40.91 12.27 -22.38
C ASN A 360 -40.54 11.05 -21.50
N LEU A 361 -40.60 11.20 -20.17
CA LEU A 361 -40.37 10.11 -19.22
C LEU A 361 -41.51 9.07 -19.32
N PRO A 362 -41.23 7.83 -19.76
CA PRO A 362 -42.26 6.82 -19.93
C PRO A 362 -42.74 6.28 -18.58
N ASN A 363 -44.05 6.03 -18.47
CA ASN A 363 -44.62 5.36 -17.30
C ASN A 363 -44.00 3.97 -17.11
N GLY A 364 -43.59 3.63 -15.88
CA GLY A 364 -42.87 2.39 -15.58
C GLY A 364 -41.40 2.39 -16.00
N GLY A 365 -40.88 3.50 -16.52
CA GLY A 365 -39.44 3.68 -16.71
C GLY A 365 -38.73 3.88 -15.36
N THR A 366 -37.43 3.56 -15.31
CA THR A 366 -36.61 3.72 -14.10
C THR A 366 -35.64 4.89 -14.28
N VAL A 367 -35.59 5.78 -13.28
CA VAL A 367 -34.49 6.73 -13.11
C VAL A 367 -33.55 6.17 -12.05
N THR A 368 -32.25 6.22 -12.30
CA THR A 368 -31.22 5.81 -11.33
C THR A 368 -30.35 6.99 -10.94
N ALA A 369 -29.71 6.94 -9.77
CA ALA A 369 -28.84 7.99 -9.28
C ALA A 369 -27.66 7.41 -8.50
N VAL A 370 -26.45 7.93 -8.72
CA VAL A 370 -25.23 7.58 -7.97
C VAL A 370 -24.66 8.86 -7.36
N ALA A 371 -24.41 8.87 -6.06
CA ALA A 371 -23.67 9.94 -5.41
C ALA A 371 -22.16 9.70 -5.53
N THR A 372 -21.39 10.76 -5.57
CA THR A 372 -19.93 10.76 -5.47
C THR A 372 -19.54 11.79 -4.44
N ASP A 373 -18.88 11.36 -3.38
CA ASP A 373 -18.45 12.23 -2.27
C ASP A 373 -17.33 13.22 -2.71
N PRO A 374 -16.87 14.12 -1.83
CA PRO A 374 -15.77 15.04 -2.15
C PRO A 374 -14.41 14.38 -2.41
N ALA A 375 -14.19 13.12 -2.01
CA ALA A 375 -12.96 12.35 -2.27
C ALA A 375 -13.03 11.55 -3.58
N GLY A 376 -14.20 11.45 -4.20
CA GLY A 376 -14.44 10.71 -5.43
C GLY A 376 -14.98 9.29 -5.25
N ASN A 377 -15.36 8.86 -4.03
CA ASN A 377 -15.93 7.53 -3.85
C ASN A 377 -17.38 7.48 -4.37
N PRO A 378 -17.75 6.55 -5.26
CA PRO A 378 -19.12 6.41 -5.76
C PRO A 378 -19.97 5.53 -4.85
N SER A 379 -21.22 5.94 -4.61
CA SER A 379 -22.24 5.13 -3.94
C SER A 379 -22.68 3.92 -4.79
N LEU A 380 -23.43 3.01 -4.16
CA LEU A 380 -24.34 2.14 -4.91
C LEU A 380 -25.45 2.98 -5.58
N PRO A 381 -26.07 2.50 -6.68
CA PRO A 381 -27.14 3.23 -7.35
C PRO A 381 -28.45 3.20 -6.55
N GLY A 382 -29.00 4.38 -6.29
CA GLY A 382 -30.42 4.57 -5.99
C GLY A 382 -31.27 4.42 -7.25
N SER A 383 -32.56 4.12 -7.11
CA SER A 383 -33.48 3.96 -8.25
C SER A 383 -34.91 4.23 -7.85
N GLU A 384 -35.67 4.88 -8.74
CA GLU A 384 -37.11 5.08 -8.58
C GLU A 384 -37.85 4.90 -9.91
N VAL A 385 -39.11 4.46 -9.82
CA VAL A 385 -39.98 4.20 -10.97
C VAL A 385 -40.87 5.41 -11.26
N ILE A 386 -40.99 5.77 -12.54
CA ILE A 386 -41.86 6.84 -13.01
C ILE A 386 -43.32 6.37 -13.00
N ASP A 387 -44.18 7.06 -12.23
CA ASP A 387 -45.65 6.95 -12.33
C ASP A 387 -46.23 8.25 -12.88
N SER A 388 -46.50 8.28 -14.19
CA SER A 388 -47.09 9.43 -14.88
C SER A 388 -48.61 9.32 -15.05
N LEU A 389 -49.24 8.31 -14.44
CA LEU A 389 -50.67 8.09 -14.56
C LEU A 389 -51.45 8.80 -13.45
N PRO A 390 -52.53 9.54 -13.76
CA PRO A 390 -53.43 10.03 -12.73
C PRO A 390 -54.17 8.85 -12.07
N PRO A 391 -54.65 8.99 -10.82
CA PRO A 391 -55.48 7.98 -10.18
C PRO A 391 -56.66 7.57 -11.06
N ASN A 392 -56.83 6.27 -11.28
CA ASN A 392 -57.88 5.75 -12.15
C ASN A 392 -59.27 5.91 -11.47
N PRO A 393 -60.20 6.71 -12.03
CA PRO A 393 -61.53 6.90 -11.44
C PRO A 393 -62.51 5.75 -11.76
N ALA A 394 -62.10 4.74 -12.54
CA ALA A 394 -62.96 3.60 -12.88
C ALA A 394 -63.30 2.77 -11.62
N GLY A 395 -64.51 2.97 -11.08
CA GLY A 395 -64.96 2.40 -9.81
C GLY A 395 -65.25 3.44 -8.73
N ALA A 396 -64.87 4.71 -8.92
CA ALA A 396 -65.32 5.81 -8.08
C ALA A 396 -66.82 6.05 -8.31
N VAL A 397 -67.63 5.75 -7.31
CA VAL A 397 -69.07 6.03 -7.33
C VAL A 397 -69.32 7.35 -6.62
N ILE A 398 -69.85 8.33 -7.36
CA ILE A 398 -70.45 9.53 -6.76
C ILE A 398 -71.91 9.20 -6.49
N ASN A 399 -72.23 8.93 -5.23
CA ASN A 399 -73.62 8.95 -4.78
C ASN A 399 -74.01 10.41 -4.58
N ILE A 400 -75.08 10.85 -5.24
CA ILE A 400 -75.76 12.11 -4.94
C ILE A 400 -77.01 11.70 -4.17
N ASP A 401 -77.21 12.28 -2.99
CA ASP A 401 -78.42 12.02 -2.21
C ASP A 401 -79.66 12.58 -2.92
N ALA A 402 -80.83 11.99 -2.66
CA ALA A 402 -82.07 12.44 -3.27
C ALA A 402 -82.39 13.90 -2.88
N VAL A 403 -82.82 14.69 -3.86
CA VAL A 403 -83.21 16.09 -3.63
C VAL A 403 -84.57 16.10 -2.94
N THR A 404 -84.56 16.06 -1.61
CA THR A 404 -85.68 15.65 -0.74
C THR A 404 -86.00 14.14 -0.82
N ALA A 405 -86.90 13.65 0.04
CA ALA A 405 -87.13 12.21 0.23
C ALA A 405 -87.73 11.49 -0.98
N ASP A 406 -88.31 12.21 -1.95
CA ASP A 406 -88.92 11.68 -3.17
C ASP A 406 -88.27 12.22 -4.46
N ASN A 407 -87.18 12.97 -4.34
CA ASN A 407 -86.48 13.65 -5.43
C ASN A 407 -87.34 14.69 -6.19
N VAL A 408 -88.34 15.28 -5.52
CA VAL A 408 -89.23 16.31 -6.06
C VAL A 408 -89.36 17.48 -5.07
N ILE A 409 -89.01 18.69 -5.50
CA ILE A 409 -89.24 19.89 -4.69
C ILE A 409 -90.71 20.30 -4.81
N ASN A 410 -91.47 20.13 -3.73
CA ASN A 410 -92.86 20.61 -3.65
C ASN A 410 -92.96 22.07 -3.17
N ALA A 411 -94.17 22.64 -3.21
CA ALA A 411 -94.40 24.05 -2.88
C ALA A 411 -94.10 24.44 -1.41
N THR A 412 -93.96 23.47 -0.50
CA THR A 412 -93.54 23.70 0.89
C THR A 412 -92.01 23.69 1.02
N GLU A 413 -91.32 22.83 0.28
CA GLU A 413 -89.86 22.70 0.31
C GLU A 413 -89.17 23.82 -0.47
N GLY A 414 -89.74 24.24 -1.61
CA GLY A 414 -89.23 25.35 -2.43
C GLY A 414 -89.34 26.74 -1.80
N ALA A 415 -89.85 26.85 -0.56
CA ALA A 415 -89.92 28.10 0.20
C ALA A 415 -88.63 28.41 1.00
N GLY A 416 -87.65 27.49 1.01
CA GLY A 416 -86.35 27.65 1.67
C GLY A 416 -85.19 27.11 0.82
N ASN A 417 -83.98 27.12 1.38
CA ASN A 417 -82.82 26.53 0.72
C ASN A 417 -82.89 25.01 0.79
N VAL A 418 -82.88 24.34 -0.37
CA VAL A 418 -82.72 22.87 -0.45
C VAL A 418 -81.23 22.56 -0.59
N THR A 419 -80.69 21.76 0.32
CA THR A 419 -79.32 21.24 0.26
C THR A 419 -79.33 19.89 -0.46
N ILE A 420 -78.39 19.70 -1.37
CA ILE A 420 -78.07 18.42 -2.01
C ILE A 420 -76.71 18.00 -1.47
N THR A 421 -76.56 16.75 -1.04
CA THR A 421 -75.32 16.16 -0.51
C THR A 421 -74.74 15.11 -1.45
#